data_AF-A0AAF0J9T2-F1
#
_entry.id   AF-A0AAF0J9T2-F1
#
_cell.length_a   1.000
_cell.length_b   1.000
_cell.length_c   1.000
_cell.angle_alpha   90.00
_cell.angle_beta   90.00
_cell.angle_gamma   90.00
#
_symmetry.space_group_name_H-M   'P 1'
#
loop_
_entity.id
_entity.type
_entity.pdbx_description
1 polymer ?
#
loop_
_entity_poly.entity_id
_entity_poly.type
_entity_poly.pdbx_seq_one_letter_code
_entity_poly.pdbx_strand_id
1 'polypeptide(L)'
;MGFNLAPSSSKGMNDIPRSARFLFSGPPPKREKHEKEKEAMRIRPNERLSDFNQRVESAFSSDINATMRRENRSESNTKKRARRRELLKAKKRKADPEQAHEEAAADWKRAAASRSLHDVAQAPPTLTVRPKERKKPLMAVEAQAAARPKPSLARQRILDEERTRAVQQYRALKKDGAQKEDLYE
;
A
#
# COMPACT_ATOMS: atom_id res chain seq x y z
N MET A 1 54.21 -53.76 -9.79
CA MET A 1 53.87 -52.39 -9.33
C MET A 1 52.39 -52.14 -9.60
N GLY A 2 51.53 -52.34 -8.59
CA GLY A 2 50.10 -52.07 -8.71
C GLY A 2 49.76 -50.71 -8.12
N PHE A 3 49.38 -49.75 -8.97
CA PHE A 3 48.86 -48.46 -8.52
C PHE A 3 47.41 -48.64 -8.07
N ASN A 4 47.18 -48.49 -6.77
CA ASN A 4 45.84 -48.39 -6.17
C ASN A 4 45.18 -47.09 -6.66
N LEU A 5 44.20 -47.21 -7.56
CA LEU A 5 43.28 -46.12 -7.88
C LEU A 5 42.41 -45.84 -6.64
N ALA A 6 42.38 -44.59 -6.18
CA ALA A 6 41.56 -44.15 -5.06
C ALA A 6 40.06 -44.41 -5.34
N PRO A 7 39.25 -44.76 -4.32
CA PRO A 7 37.82 -44.92 -4.50
C PRO A 7 37.20 -43.57 -4.90
N SER A 8 36.58 -43.52 -6.08
CA SER A 8 35.82 -42.36 -6.53
C SER A 8 34.68 -42.09 -5.55
N SER A 9 34.73 -40.96 -4.85
CA SER A 9 33.69 -40.52 -3.92
C SER A 9 32.44 -40.05 -4.67
N SER A 10 31.63 -40.97 -5.19
CA SER A 10 30.29 -40.65 -5.71
C SER A 10 29.18 -40.84 -4.66
N LYS A 11 29.54 -40.76 -3.36
CA LYS A 11 28.59 -40.81 -2.24
C LYS A 11 28.23 -39.38 -1.81
N GLY A 12 26.94 -39.05 -1.84
CA GLY A 12 26.41 -38.07 -0.89
C GLY A 12 25.51 -36.96 -1.40
N MET A 13 25.11 -36.89 -2.68
CA MET A 13 24.07 -35.91 -3.05
C MET A 13 22.67 -36.31 -2.54
N ASN A 14 22.44 -37.58 -2.22
CA ASN A 14 21.15 -38.12 -1.76
C ASN A 14 20.91 -38.05 -0.25
N ASP A 15 21.97 -37.89 0.56
CA ASP A 15 21.87 -37.83 2.03
C ASP A 15 21.67 -36.40 2.56
N ILE A 16 21.79 -35.40 1.69
CA ILE A 16 21.56 -33.99 2.05
C ILE A 16 20.05 -33.73 2.04
N PRO A 17 19.46 -33.26 3.16
CA PRO A 17 18.04 -32.92 3.19
C PRO A 17 17.75 -31.86 2.13
N ARG A 18 16.58 -31.99 1.48
CA ARG A 18 16.21 -31.17 0.32
C ARG A 18 16.25 -29.66 0.60
N SER A 19 16.06 -29.26 1.85
CA SER A 19 16.19 -27.88 2.34
C SER A 19 17.64 -27.37 2.41
N ALA A 20 18.61 -28.24 2.69
CA ALA A 20 20.02 -27.89 2.85
C ALA A 20 20.82 -27.98 1.54
N ARG A 21 20.29 -28.65 0.51
CA ARG A 21 20.95 -28.76 -0.81
C ARG A 21 21.34 -27.40 -1.41
N PHE A 22 20.57 -26.36 -1.14
CA PHE A 22 20.84 -24.99 -1.64
C PHE A 22 22.12 -24.37 -1.05
N LEU A 23 22.55 -24.78 0.15
CA LEU A 23 23.75 -24.26 0.79
C LEU A 23 25.04 -24.79 0.15
N PHE A 24 24.96 -25.99 -0.45
CA PHE A 24 26.09 -26.66 -1.10
C PHE A 24 26.06 -26.54 -2.63
N SER A 25 24.91 -26.20 -3.22
CA SER A 25 24.86 -25.79 -4.60
C SER A 25 25.47 -24.39 -4.72
N GLY A 26 26.46 -24.22 -5.61
CA GLY A 26 26.93 -22.89 -5.99
C GLY A 26 25.79 -22.00 -6.50
N PRO A 27 26.02 -20.68 -6.59
CA PRO A 27 25.01 -19.75 -7.09
C PRO A 27 24.44 -20.25 -8.42
N PRO A 28 23.11 -20.25 -8.60
CA PRO A 28 22.50 -20.77 -9.81
C PRO A 28 23.10 -20.05 -11.03
N PRO A 29 23.43 -20.77 -12.11
CA PRO A 29 24.01 -20.15 -13.29
C PRO A 29 23.05 -19.07 -13.78
N LYS A 30 23.60 -17.87 -14.07
CA LYS A 30 22.84 -16.78 -14.67
C LYS A 30 22.34 -17.29 -16.01
N ARG A 31 21.04 -17.54 -16.13
CA ARG A 31 20.42 -17.83 -17.42
C ARG A 31 20.68 -16.62 -18.31
N GLU A 32 21.44 -16.82 -19.36
CA GLU A 32 21.63 -15.83 -20.40
C GLU A 32 20.23 -15.48 -20.92
N LYS A 33 19.87 -14.20 -20.79
CA LYS A 33 18.66 -13.72 -21.43
C LYS A 33 18.98 -13.68 -22.91
N HIS A 34 18.44 -14.62 -23.66
CA HIS A 34 18.33 -14.44 -25.11
C HIS A 34 17.45 -13.21 -25.31
N GLU A 35 18.08 -12.06 -25.51
CA GLU A 35 17.44 -10.86 -26.02
C GLU A 35 16.98 -11.23 -27.42
N LYS A 36 15.75 -11.74 -27.53
CA LYS A 36 15.06 -11.78 -28.81
C LYS A 36 14.94 -10.32 -29.22
N GLU A 37 15.73 -9.90 -30.19
CA GLU A 37 15.57 -8.61 -30.85
C GLU A 37 14.09 -8.48 -31.20
N LYS A 38 13.43 -7.54 -30.53
CA LYS A 38 12.01 -7.27 -30.81
C LYS A 38 11.99 -6.55 -32.13
N GLU A 39 11.94 -7.32 -33.21
CA GLU A 39 11.70 -6.80 -34.54
C GLU A 39 10.56 -5.78 -34.46
N ALA A 40 10.77 -4.61 -35.05
CA ALA A 40 9.75 -3.58 -35.11
C ALA A 40 8.52 -4.17 -35.82
N MET A 41 7.48 -4.53 -35.06
CA MET A 41 6.28 -5.15 -35.61
C MET A 41 5.60 -4.13 -36.52
N ARG A 42 5.60 -4.44 -37.82
CA ARG A 42 4.84 -3.72 -38.85
C ARG A 42 3.59 -4.51 -39.22
N ILE A 43 2.57 -3.79 -39.68
CA ILE A 43 1.36 -4.38 -40.25
C ILE A 43 1.78 -5.17 -41.49
N ARG A 44 1.41 -6.45 -41.56
CA ARG A 44 1.71 -7.29 -42.73
C ARG A 44 0.78 -6.90 -43.89
N PRO A 45 1.23 -7.02 -45.15
CA PRO A 45 0.33 -6.83 -46.29
C PRO A 45 -0.85 -7.82 -46.18
N ASN A 46 -2.08 -7.30 -46.26
CA ASN A 46 -3.37 -8.00 -46.07
C ASN A 46 -3.75 -8.37 -44.63
N GLU A 47 -3.02 -7.92 -43.60
CA GLU A 47 -3.44 -8.05 -42.19
C GLU A 47 -4.44 -6.95 -41.82
N ARG A 48 -5.49 -7.29 -41.07
CA ARG A 48 -6.39 -6.27 -40.49
C ARG A 48 -5.72 -5.61 -39.29
N LEU A 49 -6.06 -4.36 -39.02
CA LEU A 49 -5.51 -3.63 -37.85
C LEU A 49 -5.78 -4.35 -36.52
N SER A 50 -6.92 -5.04 -36.40
CA SER A 50 -7.25 -5.87 -35.22
C SER A 50 -6.22 -6.95 -34.95
N ASP A 51 -5.80 -7.65 -36.01
CA ASP A 51 -4.94 -8.83 -35.91
C ASP A 51 -3.51 -8.38 -35.59
N PHE A 52 -3.10 -7.25 -36.18
CA PHE A 52 -1.86 -6.58 -35.82
C PHE A 52 -1.82 -6.20 -34.33
N ASN A 53 -2.88 -5.57 -33.81
CA ASN A 53 -2.96 -5.20 -32.40
C ASN A 53 -2.86 -6.41 -31.48
N GLN A 54 -3.55 -7.51 -31.78
CA GLN A 54 -3.45 -8.76 -31.01
C GLN A 54 -2.04 -9.33 -31.02
N ARG A 55 -1.35 -9.29 -32.16
CA ARG A 55 0.04 -9.75 -32.29
C ARG A 55 1.01 -8.88 -31.50
N VAL A 56 0.81 -7.57 -31.52
CA VAL A 56 1.55 -6.60 -30.71
C VAL A 56 1.34 -6.89 -29.22
N GLU A 57 0.08 -6.99 -28.77
CA GLU A 57 -0.24 -7.30 -27.37
C GLU A 57 0.37 -8.62 -26.92
N SER A 58 0.28 -9.68 -27.74
CA SER A 58 0.90 -10.97 -27.46
C SER A 58 2.42 -10.87 -27.27
N ALA A 59 3.12 -10.18 -28.17
CA ALA A 59 4.57 -10.03 -28.11
C ALA A 59 5.03 -9.21 -26.89
N PHE A 60 4.29 -8.16 -26.51
CA PHE A 60 4.60 -7.34 -25.34
C PHE A 60 4.02 -7.86 -24.02
N SER A 61 3.11 -8.84 -24.07
CA SER A 61 2.41 -9.37 -22.89
C SER A 61 3.37 -9.83 -21.80
N SER A 62 4.48 -10.46 -22.17
CA SER A 62 5.47 -10.98 -21.23
C SER A 62 6.14 -9.87 -20.42
N ASP A 63 6.51 -8.77 -21.08
CA ASP A 63 7.15 -7.63 -20.45
C ASP A 63 6.18 -6.80 -19.63
N ILE A 64 4.98 -6.55 -20.15
CA ILE A 64 3.91 -5.88 -19.40
C ILE A 64 3.59 -6.68 -18.12
N ASN A 65 3.47 -8.00 -18.23
CA ASN A 65 3.26 -8.84 -17.05
C ASN A 65 4.48 -8.83 -16.10
N ALA A 66 5.69 -8.75 -16.63
CA ALA A 66 6.90 -8.69 -15.82
C ALA A 66 7.03 -7.37 -15.04
N THR A 67 6.68 -6.23 -15.65
CA THR A 67 6.66 -4.92 -14.96
C THR A 67 5.58 -4.90 -13.88
N MET A 68 4.36 -5.27 -14.22
CA MET A 68 3.23 -5.33 -13.26
C MET A 68 3.54 -6.23 -12.06
N ARG A 69 4.15 -7.40 -12.29
CA ARG A 69 4.56 -8.30 -11.19
C ARG A 69 5.66 -7.71 -10.32
N ARG A 70 6.61 -6.96 -10.88
CA ARG A 70 7.69 -6.33 -10.11
C ARG A 70 7.17 -5.22 -9.22
N GLU A 71 6.28 -4.38 -9.73
CA GLU A 71 5.63 -3.31 -8.97
C GLU A 71 4.80 -3.87 -7.82
N ASN A 72 3.89 -4.82 -8.12
CA ASN A 72 3.09 -5.46 -7.08
C ASN A 72 3.96 -6.16 -6.00
N ARG A 73 5.11 -6.72 -6.41
CA ARG A 73 6.06 -7.35 -5.49
C ARG A 73 6.84 -6.33 -4.66
N SER A 74 7.20 -5.17 -5.22
CA SER A 74 7.88 -4.11 -4.48
C SER A 74 6.97 -3.52 -3.41
N GLU A 75 5.71 -3.22 -3.76
CA GLU A 75 4.68 -2.74 -2.83
C GLU A 75 4.34 -3.76 -1.74
N SER A 76 4.20 -5.03 -2.11
CA SER A 76 3.95 -6.09 -1.13
C SER A 76 5.13 -6.25 -0.15
N ASN A 77 6.36 -6.18 -0.66
CA ASN A 77 7.57 -6.25 0.17
C ASN A 77 7.73 -5.01 1.06
N THR A 78 7.44 -3.81 0.57
CA THR A 78 7.51 -2.58 1.38
C THR A 78 6.47 -2.64 2.50
N LYS A 79 5.24 -3.06 2.21
CA LYS A 79 4.19 -3.26 3.21
C LYS A 79 4.57 -4.33 4.24
N LYS A 80 5.16 -5.45 3.81
CA LYS A 80 5.64 -6.50 4.72
C LYS A 80 6.77 -6.00 5.62
N ARG A 81 7.71 -5.22 5.10
CA ARG A 81 8.79 -4.58 5.89
C ARG A 81 8.23 -3.58 6.88
N ALA A 82 7.27 -2.73 6.46
CA ALA A 82 6.60 -1.78 7.34
C ALA A 82 5.90 -2.52 8.49
N ARG A 83 5.12 -3.56 8.20
CA ARG A 83 4.45 -4.36 9.24
C ARG A 83 5.45 -5.00 10.22
N ARG A 84 6.59 -5.50 9.74
CA ARG A 84 7.65 -6.03 10.62
C ARG A 84 8.25 -4.95 11.51
N ARG A 85 8.51 -3.75 10.97
CA ARG A 85 9.00 -2.61 11.74
C ARG A 85 8.02 -2.20 12.83
N GLU A 86 6.73 -2.08 12.50
CA GLU A 86 5.66 -1.77 13.45
C GLU A 86 5.55 -2.83 14.56
N LEU A 87 5.59 -4.12 14.21
CA LEU A 87 5.56 -5.19 15.19
C LEU A 87 6.78 -5.17 16.12
N LEU A 88 7.97 -4.89 15.59
CA LEU A 88 9.18 -4.75 16.41
C LEU A 88 9.11 -3.52 17.31
N LYS A 89 8.62 -2.39 16.79
CA LYS A 89 8.40 -1.16 17.58
C LYS A 89 7.38 -1.39 18.69
N ALA A 90 6.28 -2.08 18.40
CA ALA A 90 5.28 -2.45 19.39
C ALA A 90 5.83 -3.41 20.45
N LYS A 91 6.67 -4.39 20.08
CA LYS A 91 7.35 -5.27 21.04
C LYS A 91 8.32 -4.49 21.94
N LYS A 92 9.10 -3.57 21.38
CA LYS A 92 10.00 -2.69 22.15
C LYS A 92 9.22 -1.81 23.14
N ARG A 93 8.13 -1.17 22.68
CA ARG A 93 7.25 -0.36 23.55
C ARG A 93 6.60 -1.17 24.69
N LYS A 94 6.36 -2.47 24.48
CA LYS A 94 5.86 -3.36 25.53
C LYS A 94 6.94 -3.84 26.49
N ALA A 95 8.18 -3.94 26.03
CA ALA A 95 9.32 -4.33 26.86
C ALA A 95 9.74 -3.19 27.80
N ASP A 96 9.81 -1.95 27.29
CA ASP A 96 10.24 -0.77 28.04
C ASP A 96 9.18 0.34 27.94
N PRO A 97 8.16 0.35 28.82
CA PRO A 97 7.08 1.33 28.78
C PRO A 97 7.57 2.75 29.11
N GLU A 98 8.55 2.92 30.01
CA GLU A 98 9.10 4.25 30.36
C GLU A 98 9.77 4.93 29.15
N GLN A 99 10.62 4.20 28.41
CA GLN A 99 11.21 4.73 27.17
C GLN A 99 10.16 5.02 26.09
N ALA A 100 9.08 4.25 26.03
CA ALA A 100 7.99 4.52 25.09
C ALA A 100 7.26 5.85 25.40
N HIS A 101 7.11 6.20 26.68
CA HIS A 101 6.54 7.47 27.11
C HIS A 101 7.49 8.65 26.80
N GLU A 102 8.79 8.48 27.00
CA GLU A 102 9.81 9.48 26.65
C GLU A 102 9.88 9.72 25.14
N GLU A 103 9.90 8.66 24.32
CA GLU A 103 9.85 8.78 22.86
C GLU A 103 8.57 9.48 22.39
N ALA A 104 7.42 9.16 22.97
CA ALA A 104 6.17 9.82 22.65
C ALA A 104 6.21 11.30 23.02
N ALA A 105 6.72 11.65 24.21
CA ALA A 105 6.89 13.04 24.65
C ALA A 105 7.87 13.81 23.74
N ALA A 106 8.94 13.16 23.27
CA ALA A 106 9.89 13.75 22.33
C ALA A 106 9.27 14.00 20.94
N ASP A 107 8.43 13.07 20.46
CA ASP A 107 7.67 13.25 19.20
C ASP A 107 6.71 14.45 19.30
N TRP A 108 6.03 14.64 20.45
CA TRP A 108 5.18 15.81 20.69
C TRP A 108 5.97 17.12 20.74
N LYS A 109 7.15 17.13 21.36
CA LYS A 109 8.04 18.31 21.38
C LYS A 109 8.55 18.66 19.98
N ARG A 110 8.89 17.64 19.17
CA ARG A 110 9.33 17.85 17.78
C ARG A 110 8.23 18.41 16.88
N ALA A 111 6.99 17.94 17.04
CA ALA A 111 5.83 18.47 16.29
C ALA A 111 5.55 19.95 16.61
N ALA A 112 5.81 20.40 17.83
CA ALA A 112 5.71 21.81 18.20
C ALA A 112 6.82 22.67 17.59
N ALA A 113 8.03 22.11 17.43
CA ALA A 113 9.20 22.82 16.90
C ALA A 113 9.26 22.89 15.36
N SER A 114 8.53 22.05 14.63
CA SER A 114 8.63 21.95 13.17
C SER A 114 7.80 22.99 12.40
N ARG A 115 7.33 24.07 13.04
CA ARG A 115 6.63 25.17 12.36
C ARG A 115 7.60 26.34 12.27
N SER A 116 8.15 26.59 11.07
CA SER A 116 8.93 27.80 10.82
C SER A 116 8.04 29.02 11.00
N LEU A 117 8.56 30.11 11.57
CA LEU A 117 7.82 31.38 11.73
C LEU A 117 7.25 31.88 10.39
N HIS A 118 7.78 31.42 9.26
CA HIS A 118 7.38 31.79 7.91
C HIS A 118 6.39 30.81 7.26
N ASP A 119 6.08 29.67 7.91
CA ASP A 119 5.01 28.75 7.50
C ASP A 119 3.63 29.17 8.03
N VAL A 120 3.60 30.15 8.94
CA VAL A 120 2.36 30.81 9.34
C VAL A 120 2.05 31.86 8.27
N ALA A 121 1.09 31.56 7.40
CA ALA A 121 0.59 32.51 6.42
C ALA A 121 0.13 33.80 7.13
N GLN A 122 0.93 34.88 7.03
CA GLN A 122 0.68 36.17 7.71
C GLN A 122 -0.62 36.85 7.27
N ALA A 123 -1.17 36.45 6.14
CA ALA A 123 -2.56 36.69 5.79
C ALA A 123 -3.03 35.51 4.93
N PRO A 124 -4.30 35.08 5.05
CA PRO A 124 -4.87 34.24 4.00
C PRO A 124 -4.68 34.96 2.66
N PRO A 125 -4.27 34.26 1.59
CA PRO A 125 -4.16 34.90 0.28
C PRO A 125 -5.50 35.53 -0.06
N THR A 126 -5.49 36.82 -0.42
CA THR A 126 -6.70 37.51 -0.86
C THR A 126 -7.15 36.89 -2.18
N LEU A 127 -8.22 36.10 -2.12
CA LEU A 127 -8.86 35.56 -3.33
C LEU A 127 -9.56 36.71 -4.07
N THR A 128 -8.80 37.46 -4.88
CA THR A 128 -9.32 38.55 -5.71
C THR A 128 -10.27 38.08 -6.81
N VAL A 129 -10.29 36.77 -7.08
CA VAL A 129 -11.20 36.14 -8.04
C VAL A 129 -12.19 35.25 -7.29
N ARG A 130 -13.44 35.72 -7.20
CA ARG A 130 -14.56 34.89 -6.73
C ARG A 130 -14.73 33.73 -7.70
N PRO A 131 -14.56 32.46 -7.28
CA PRO A 131 -14.79 31.33 -8.17
C PRO A 131 -16.25 31.37 -8.61
N LYS A 132 -16.49 31.39 -9.93
CA LYS A 132 -17.84 31.29 -10.51
C LYS A 132 -18.48 30.02 -9.96
N GLU A 133 -19.56 30.18 -9.20
CA GLU A 133 -20.39 29.08 -8.73
C GLU A 133 -20.89 28.29 -9.94
N ARG A 134 -20.21 27.17 -10.24
CA ARG A 134 -20.74 26.17 -11.14
C ARG A 134 -21.89 25.51 -10.40
N LYS A 135 -23.12 25.99 -10.66
CA LYS A 135 -24.37 25.34 -10.26
C LYS A 135 -24.37 23.93 -10.88
N LYS A 136 -23.80 22.96 -10.17
CA LYS A 136 -23.99 21.55 -10.51
C LYS A 136 -25.46 21.24 -10.20
N PRO A 137 -26.24 20.70 -11.14
CA PRO A 137 -27.62 20.31 -10.86
C PRO A 137 -27.62 19.30 -9.71
N LEU A 138 -28.61 19.35 -8.81
CA LEU A 138 -28.76 18.44 -7.67
C LEU A 138 -28.61 16.96 -8.07
N MET A 139 -29.10 16.59 -9.25
CA MET A 139 -28.93 15.28 -9.88
C MET A 139 -27.47 14.83 -10.04
N ALA A 140 -26.55 15.77 -10.31
CA ALA A 140 -25.12 15.45 -10.46
C ALA A 140 -24.44 15.17 -9.10
N VAL A 141 -24.97 15.69 -7.99
CA VAL A 141 -24.46 15.42 -6.64
C VAL A 141 -24.93 14.04 -6.18
N GLU A 142 -26.18 13.67 -6.45
CA GLU A 142 -26.73 12.35 -6.16
C GLU A 142 -26.10 11.25 -7.02
N ALA A 143 -25.91 11.51 -8.32
CA ALA A 143 -25.19 10.59 -9.21
C ALA A 143 -23.74 10.37 -8.76
N GLN A 144 -23.08 11.43 -8.27
CA GLN A 144 -21.70 11.34 -7.77
C GLN A 144 -21.60 10.69 -6.39
N ALA A 145 -22.65 10.76 -5.57
CA ALA A 145 -22.78 9.98 -4.33
C ALA A 145 -23.06 8.49 -4.62
N ALA A 146 -23.88 8.19 -5.64
CA ALA A 146 -24.15 6.83 -6.10
C ALA A 146 -22.96 6.16 -6.81
N ALA A 147 -22.07 6.96 -7.42
CA ALA A 147 -20.85 6.48 -8.06
C ALA A 147 -19.72 6.14 -7.08
N ARG A 148 -19.85 6.46 -5.78
CA ARG A 148 -18.86 6.05 -4.78
C ARG A 148 -19.02 4.55 -4.48
N PRO A 149 -17.92 3.77 -4.40
CA PRO A 149 -18.01 2.36 -4.08
C PRO A 149 -18.69 2.17 -2.71
N LYS A 150 -19.75 1.36 -2.66
CA LYS A 150 -20.47 1.06 -1.43
C LYS A 150 -19.49 0.43 -0.42
N PRO A 151 -19.47 0.90 0.85
CA PRO A 151 -18.58 0.32 1.85
C PRO A 151 -18.89 -1.16 2.08
N SER A 152 -17.86 -1.96 2.36
CA SER A 152 -18.03 -3.38 2.73
C SER A 152 -19.00 -3.54 3.90
N LEU A 153 -19.73 -4.65 3.96
CA LEU A 153 -20.75 -4.92 4.99
C LEU A 153 -20.20 -4.85 6.43
N ALA A 154 -18.97 -5.29 6.67
CA ALA A 154 -18.30 -5.15 7.96
C ALA A 154 -18.06 -3.67 8.35
N ARG A 155 -17.66 -2.84 7.38
CA ARG A 155 -17.46 -1.41 7.58
C ARG A 155 -18.78 -0.67 7.79
N GLN A 156 -19.87 -1.11 7.16
CA GLN A 156 -21.20 -0.54 7.40
C GLN A 156 -21.64 -0.74 8.85
N ARG A 157 -21.47 -1.96 9.40
CA ARG A 157 -21.80 -2.25 10.81
C ARG A 157 -21.07 -1.32 11.79
N ILE A 158 -19.77 -1.10 11.56
CA ILE A 158 -18.97 -0.19 12.39
C ILE A 158 -19.51 1.24 12.30
N LEU A 159 -19.83 1.72 11.10
CA LEU A 159 -20.37 3.07 10.91
C LEU A 159 -21.75 3.24 11.57
N ASP A 160 -22.58 2.20 11.56
CA ASP A 160 -23.91 2.22 12.19
C ASP A 160 -23.79 2.21 13.73
N GLU A 161 -22.86 1.45 14.29
CA GLU A 161 -22.53 1.48 15.72
C GLU A 161 -22.02 2.85 16.16
N GLU A 162 -21.12 3.48 15.38
CA GLU A 162 -20.65 4.83 15.69
C GLU A 162 -21.76 5.87 15.58
N ARG A 163 -22.63 5.73 14.57
CA ARG A 163 -23.78 6.63 14.38
C ARG A 163 -24.74 6.57 15.57
N THR A 164 -25.05 5.37 16.06
CA THR A 164 -25.94 5.22 17.23
C THR A 164 -25.32 5.82 18.49
N ARG A 165 -24.01 5.61 18.74
CA ARG A 165 -23.29 6.24 19.86
C ARG A 165 -23.32 7.76 19.79
N ALA A 166 -23.04 8.35 18.62
CA ALA A 166 -23.04 9.79 18.43
C ALA A 166 -24.44 10.40 18.65
N VAL A 167 -25.49 9.74 18.14
CA VAL A 167 -26.88 10.17 18.35
C VAL A 167 -27.28 10.09 19.82
N GLN A 168 -26.85 9.05 20.54
CA GLN A 168 -27.11 8.92 21.98
C GLN A 168 -26.42 10.03 22.77
N GLN A 169 -25.14 10.30 22.49
CA GLN A 169 -24.40 11.40 23.12
C GLN A 169 -25.06 12.75 22.85
N TYR A 170 -25.44 13.00 21.59
CA TYR A 170 -26.16 14.23 21.22
C TYR A 170 -27.49 14.35 21.96
N ARG A 171 -28.25 13.26 22.07
CA ARG A 171 -29.52 13.25 22.82
C ARG A 171 -29.32 13.51 24.32
N ALA A 172 -28.26 12.96 24.92
CA ALA A 172 -27.93 13.23 26.32
C ALA A 172 -27.59 14.71 26.52
N LEU A 173 -26.67 15.25 25.72
CA LEU A 173 -26.30 16.67 25.77
C LEU A 173 -27.50 17.60 25.57
N LYS A 174 -28.42 17.24 24.67
CA LYS A 174 -29.63 18.02 24.39
C LYS A 174 -30.66 17.93 25.52
N LYS A 175 -30.72 16.81 26.25
CA LYS A 175 -31.51 16.67 27.48
C LYS A 175 -30.90 17.48 28.62
N ASP A 176 -29.59 17.41 28.80
CA ASP A 176 -28.87 18.16 29.84
C ASP A 176 -28.94 19.67 29.59
N GLY A 177 -28.90 20.09 28.32
CA GLY A 177 -29.13 21.48 27.91
C GLY A 177 -30.55 21.96 28.23
N ALA A 178 -31.57 21.15 27.92
CA ALA A 178 -32.96 21.48 28.24
C ALA A 178 -33.21 21.55 29.76
N GLN A 179 -32.68 20.61 30.54
CA GLN A 179 -32.77 20.62 32.01
C GLN A 179 -32.05 21.83 32.63
N LYS A 180 -31.00 22.33 31.99
CA LYS A 180 -30.35 23.57 32.42
C LYS A 180 -31.21 24.79 32.11
N GLU A 181 -31.88 24.84 30.96
CA GLU A 181 -32.77 25.97 30.65
C GLU A 181 -33.98 26.00 31.59
N ASP A 182 -34.56 24.83 31.92
CA ASP A 182 -35.65 24.71 32.90
C ASP A 182 -35.24 25.06 34.35
N LEU A 183 -33.94 25.12 34.66
CA LEU A 183 -33.42 25.45 36.00
C LEU A 183 -33.18 26.97 36.20
N TYR A 184 -33.32 27.76 35.14
CA TYR A 184 -33.11 29.21 35.14
C TYR A 184 -34.38 30.02 34.74
N GLU A 185 -35.54 29.37 34.60
CA GLU A 185 -36.87 30.00 34.58
C GLU A 185 -37.57 29.88 35.95
#